data_AF-A0A2P5ADS7-F1
#
_entry.id   AF-A0A2P5ADS7-F1
#
_cell.length_a   1.000
_cell.length_b   1.000
_cell.length_c   1.000
_cell.angle_alpha   90.00
_cell.angle_beta   90.00
_cell.angle_gamma   90.00
#
_symmetry.space_group_name_H-M   'P 1'
#
loop_
_entity.id
_entity.type
_entity.pdbx_description
1 polymer ?
#
loop_
_entity_poly.entity_id
_entity_poly.type
_entity_poly.pdbx_seq_one_letter_code
_entity_poly.pdbx_strand_id
1 'polypeptide(L)'
;MHIEKNMCDSVLGTLLSIEGKSKDTDKARLDFADMNIRKELHLYKVGNKWKKPHASYTLSRGERKKFCQFIKSVQFPDGFASNLAKNVSETEDKISGLKSHDSHVLFQRLLPAGIRPYLKKEIQEIITELCFFF
;
A
#
# COMPACT_ATOMS: atom_id res chain seq x y z
N MET A 1 18.28 -3.02 6.36
CA MET A 1 17.12 -3.80 6.86
C MET A 1 16.06 -2.99 7.62
N HIS A 2 16.38 -2.16 8.62
CA HIS A 2 15.32 -1.37 9.30
C HIS A 2 14.72 -0.25 8.44
N ILE A 3 15.56 0.45 7.67
CA ILE A 3 15.09 1.51 6.76
C ILE A 3 14.17 0.94 5.68
N GLU A 4 14.62 -0.10 4.97
CA GLU A 4 13.82 -0.81 3.99
C GLU A 4 12.51 -1.35 4.57
N LYS A 5 12.54 -1.96 5.76
CA LYS A 5 11.30 -2.38 6.44
C LYS A 5 10.35 -1.22 6.65
N ASN A 6 10.84 -0.07 7.13
CA ASN A 6 10.02 1.12 7.33
C ASN A 6 9.45 1.65 6.00
N MET A 7 10.24 1.57 4.92
CA MET A 7 9.78 1.92 3.57
C MET A 7 8.70 0.98 3.08
N CYS A 8 8.88 -0.34 3.21
CA CYS A 8 7.89 -1.35 2.90
C CYS A 8 6.58 -1.12 3.68
N ASP A 9 6.67 -0.91 5.00
CA ASP A 9 5.52 -0.61 5.86
C ASP A 9 4.79 0.66 5.43
N SER A 10 5.52 1.71 5.03
CA SER A 10 4.94 2.97 4.56
C SER A 10 4.24 2.80 3.21
N VAL A 11 4.86 2.11 2.26
CA VAL A 11 4.29 1.88 0.93
C VAL A 11 3.04 1.00 1.02
N LEU A 12 3.08 -0.09 1.80
CA LEU A 12 1.90 -0.91 2.09
C LEU A 12 0.81 -0.11 2.80
N GLY A 13 1.17 0.71 3.78
CA GLY A 13 0.25 1.60 4.48
C GLY A 13 -0.51 2.53 3.55
N THR A 14 0.19 3.11 2.58
CA THR A 14 -0.41 3.97 1.56
C THR A 14 -1.26 3.16 0.57
N LEU A 15 -0.72 2.10 -0.04
CA LEU A 15 -1.42 1.30 -1.04
C LEU A 15 -2.72 0.69 -0.50
N LEU A 16 -2.68 0.15 0.72
CA LEU A 16 -3.83 -0.50 1.35
C LEU A 16 -4.70 0.51 2.11
N SER A 17 -4.35 1.79 2.12
CA SER A 17 -5.04 2.85 2.86
C SER A 17 -5.28 2.46 4.34
N ILE A 18 -4.21 1.99 5.00
CA ILE A 18 -4.23 1.60 6.41
C ILE A 18 -4.20 2.86 7.28
N GLU A 19 -5.16 2.96 8.19
CA GLU A 19 -5.27 4.08 9.11
C GLU A 19 -4.00 4.22 9.98
N GLY A 20 -3.50 5.46 10.10
CA GLY A 20 -2.27 5.76 10.84
C GLY A 20 -0.96 5.31 10.18
N LYS A 21 -1.00 4.65 9.01
CA LYS A 21 0.20 4.21 8.28
C LYS A 21 0.45 4.94 6.96
N SER A 22 -0.55 5.63 6.42
CA SER A 22 -0.40 6.48 5.23
C SER A 22 -0.10 7.93 5.61
N LYS A 23 0.77 8.59 4.84
CA LYS A 23 1.01 10.06 4.94
C LYS A 23 -0.07 10.89 4.26
N ASP A 24 -0.93 10.24 3.49
CA ASP A 24 -2.10 10.85 2.90
C ASP A 24 -3.21 11.00 3.97
N THR A 25 -3.16 12.10 4.70
CA THR A 25 -4.09 12.44 5.79
C THR A 25 -5.09 13.52 5.36
N ASP A 26 -6.18 13.69 6.10
CA ASP A 26 -7.14 14.77 5.85
C ASP A 26 -6.49 16.15 5.94
N LYS A 27 -5.54 16.33 6.85
CA LYS A 27 -4.75 17.58 6.96
C LYS A 27 -3.93 17.82 5.70
N ALA A 28 -3.18 16.82 5.23
CA ALA A 28 -2.42 16.93 3.98
C ALA A 28 -3.32 17.25 2.77
N ARG A 29 -4.56 16.74 2.77
CA ARG A 29 -5.55 17.00 1.72
C ARG A 29 -6.11 18.42 1.77
N LEU A 30 -6.23 19.00 2.97
CA LEU A 30 -6.54 20.42 3.15
C LEU A 30 -5.36 21.29 2.71
N ASP A 31 -4.13 20.92 3.06
CA ASP A 31 -2.92 21.63 2.62
C ASP A 31 -2.84 21.67 1.07
N PHE A 32 -3.16 20.56 0.39
CA PHE A 32 -3.25 20.54 -1.08
C PHE A 32 -4.31 21.49 -1.63
N ALA A 33 -5.44 21.66 -0.93
CA ALA A 33 -6.48 22.59 -1.31
C ALA A 33 -6.03 24.05 -1.13
N ASP A 34 -5.41 24.36 0.01
CA ASP A 34 -4.88 25.69 0.32
C ASP A 34 -3.77 26.09 -0.67
N MET A 35 -2.93 25.14 -1.10
CA MET A 35 -1.91 25.34 -2.12
C MET A 35 -2.44 25.29 -3.57
N ASN A 36 -3.73 24.99 -3.78
CA ASN A 36 -4.38 24.86 -5.08
C ASN A 36 -3.70 23.84 -6.03
N ILE A 37 -3.14 22.76 -5.48
CA ILE A 37 -2.50 21.65 -6.22
C ILE A 37 -3.30 20.36 -6.04
N ARG A 38 -3.18 19.42 -6.99
CA ARG A 38 -3.77 18.07 -6.88
C ARG A 38 -5.28 18.10 -6.56
N LYS A 39 -6.04 18.87 -7.34
CA LYS A 39 -7.49 19.10 -7.15
C LYS A 39 -8.29 17.80 -7.08
N GLU A 40 -7.85 16.76 -7.77
CA GLU A 40 -8.43 15.42 -7.72
C GLU A 40 -8.38 14.78 -6.32
N LEU A 41 -7.51 15.28 -5.45
CA LEU A 41 -7.33 14.80 -4.09
C LEU A 41 -8.09 15.63 -3.05
N HIS A 42 -8.64 16.79 -3.36
CA HIS A 42 -9.25 17.66 -2.36
C HIS A 42 -10.44 17.00 -1.64
N LEU A 43 -10.59 17.25 -0.34
CA LEU A 43 -11.76 16.81 0.39
C LEU A 43 -13.01 17.47 -0.19
N TYR A 44 -14.12 16.72 -0.24
CA TYR A 44 -15.39 17.23 -0.73
C TYR A 44 -16.51 16.93 0.25
N LYS A 45 -17.57 17.75 0.24
CA LYS A 45 -18.74 17.56 1.10
C LYS A 45 -19.78 16.68 0.42
N VAL A 46 -20.29 15.71 1.16
CA VAL A 46 -21.51 14.97 0.83
C VAL A 46 -22.50 15.19 1.97
N GLY A 47 -23.45 16.09 1.76
CA GLY A 47 -24.28 16.64 2.82
C GLY A 47 -23.43 17.37 3.87
N ASN A 48 -23.59 17.01 5.15
CA ASN A 48 -22.82 17.60 6.26
C ASN A 48 -21.50 16.87 6.57
N LYS A 49 -21.12 15.85 5.79
CA LYS A 49 -19.90 15.07 6.04
C LYS A 49 -18.84 15.36 4.98
N TRP A 50 -17.62 15.62 5.44
CA TRP A 50 -16.45 15.61 4.58
C TRP A 50 -16.10 14.18 4.18
N LYS A 51 -15.77 14.00 2.90
CA LYS A 51 -15.29 12.73 2.36
C LYS A 51 -13.95 12.94 1.68
N LYS A 52 -13.09 11.95 1.84
CA LYS A 52 -11.81 11.86 1.16
C LYS A 52 -11.99 11.13 -0.17
N PRO A 53 -11.66 11.75 -1.31
CA PRO A 53 -11.74 11.06 -2.59
C PRO A 53 -10.67 9.97 -2.67
N HIS A 54 -11.00 8.90 -3.40
CA HIS A 54 -10.07 7.80 -3.65
C HIS A 54 -8.84 8.31 -4.40
N ALA A 55 -7.65 7.95 -3.92
CA ALA A 55 -6.40 8.31 -4.57
C ALA A 55 -6.00 7.25 -5.60
N SER A 56 -5.47 7.68 -6.74
CA SER A 56 -5.01 6.79 -7.81
C SER A 56 -3.86 5.85 -7.43
N TYR A 57 -3.17 6.15 -6.32
CA TYR A 57 -2.08 5.36 -5.75
C TYR A 57 -2.55 4.47 -4.58
N THR A 58 -3.86 4.34 -4.36
CA THR A 58 -4.45 3.46 -3.34
C THR A 58 -5.30 2.39 -4.01
N LEU A 59 -5.36 1.21 -3.42
CA LEU A 59 -6.21 0.12 -3.89
C LEU A 59 -7.63 0.30 -3.36
N SER A 60 -8.63 0.05 -4.19
CA SER A 60 -10.01 -0.07 -3.73
C SER A 60 -10.17 -1.26 -2.78
N ARG A 61 -11.25 -1.30 -2.00
CA ARG A 61 -11.49 -2.39 -1.05
C ARG A 61 -11.48 -3.78 -1.72
N GLY A 62 -12.03 -3.90 -2.92
CA GLY A 62 -12.04 -5.17 -3.67
C GLY A 62 -10.64 -5.58 -4.15
N GLU A 63 -9.82 -4.62 -4.55
CA GLU A 63 -8.44 -4.87 -5.00
C GLU A 63 -7.52 -5.21 -3.82
N ARG A 64 -7.70 -4.56 -2.66
CA ARG A 64 -6.98 -4.92 -1.42
C ARG A 64 -7.21 -6.38 -1.04
N LYS A 65 -8.46 -6.86 -1.12
CA LYS A 65 -8.80 -8.26 -0.87
C LYS A 65 -8.04 -9.20 -1.79
N LYS A 66 -8.07 -8.93 -3.09
CA LYS A 66 -7.37 -9.75 -4.09
C LYS A 66 -5.85 -9.70 -3.89
N PHE A 67 -5.30 -8.55 -3.55
CA PHE A 67 -3.88 -8.40 -3.22
C PHE A 67 -3.49 -9.21 -1.98
N CYS A 68 -4.26 -9.12 -0.89
CA CYS A 68 -4.04 -9.92 0.31
C CYS A 68 -4.17 -11.43 0.05
N GLN A 69 -5.14 -11.84 -0.76
CA GLN A 69 -5.30 -13.23 -1.20
C GLN A 69 -4.10 -13.72 -2.02
N PHE A 70 -3.59 -12.87 -2.92
CA PHE A 70 -2.36 -13.16 -3.66
C PHE A 70 -1.20 -13.41 -2.68
N ILE A 71 -0.92 -12.50 -1.76
CA ILE A 71 0.17 -12.67 -0.79
C ILE A 71 -0.02 -13.93 0.06
N LYS A 72 -1.25 -14.23 0.47
CA LYS A 72 -1.58 -15.45 1.23
C LYS A 72 -1.36 -16.74 0.44
N SER A 73 -1.54 -16.70 -0.88
CA SER A 73 -1.37 -17.85 -1.77
C SER A 73 0.09 -18.16 -2.10
N VAL A 74 1.01 -17.21 -1.88
CA VAL A 74 2.42 -17.38 -2.20
C VAL A 74 3.04 -18.40 -1.24
N GLN A 75 3.70 -19.40 -1.81
CA GLN A 75 4.53 -20.34 -1.08
C GLN A 75 5.99 -20.18 -1.54
N PHE A 76 6.90 -20.38 -0.60
CA PHE A 76 8.33 -20.27 -0.86
C PHE A 76 9.01 -21.63 -0.61
N PRO A 77 10.11 -21.93 -1.32
CA PRO A 77 10.98 -23.03 -0.95
C PRO A 77 11.47 -22.90 0.49
N ASP A 78 11.82 -24.03 1.10
CA ASP A 78 12.35 -24.03 2.46
C ASP A 78 13.62 -23.16 2.56
N GLY A 79 13.74 -22.43 3.67
CA GLY A 79 14.84 -21.49 3.91
C GLY A 79 14.78 -20.18 3.13
N PHE A 80 13.83 -19.96 2.22
CA PHE A 80 13.75 -18.70 1.46
C PHE A 80 13.08 -17.56 2.23
N ALA A 81 11.85 -17.74 2.71
CA ALA A 81 11.12 -16.73 3.49
C ALA A 81 10.14 -17.40 4.44
N SER A 82 9.67 -16.67 5.46
CA SER A 82 8.63 -17.21 6.34
C SER A 82 7.27 -17.24 5.64
N ASN A 83 6.33 -18.00 6.20
CA ASN A 83 4.97 -18.07 5.65
C ASN A 83 4.22 -16.74 5.87
N LEU A 84 4.21 -15.90 4.82
CA LEU A 84 3.58 -14.58 4.81
C LEU A 84 2.06 -14.62 5.01
N ALA A 85 1.40 -15.76 4.78
CA ALA A 85 -0.03 -15.92 5.06
C ALA A 85 -0.38 -15.56 6.51
N LYS A 86 0.56 -15.78 7.45
CA LYS A 86 0.38 -15.46 8.87
C LYS A 86 0.30 -13.95 9.14
N ASN A 87 0.77 -13.13 8.22
CA ASN A 87 0.80 -11.67 8.32
C ASN A 87 -0.38 -10.98 7.63
N VAL A 88 -1.24 -11.74 6.96
CA VAL A 88 -2.40 -11.23 6.22
C VAL A 88 -3.65 -11.29 7.10
N SER A 89 -4.33 -10.16 7.27
CA SER A 89 -5.66 -10.10 7.89
C SER A 89 -6.74 -9.96 6.82
N GLU A 90 -7.63 -10.94 6.73
CA GLU A 90 -8.76 -10.95 5.78
C GLU A 90 -9.94 -10.08 6.23
N THR A 91 -10.08 -9.83 7.53
CA THR A 91 -11.14 -8.96 8.05
C THR A 91 -10.83 -7.49 7.78
N GLU A 92 -9.55 -7.13 7.88
CA GLU A 92 -9.08 -5.76 7.76
C GLU A 92 -8.46 -5.45 6.39
N ASP A 93 -8.38 -6.44 5.49
CA ASP A 93 -7.75 -6.32 4.16
C ASP A 93 -6.32 -5.72 4.23
N LYS A 94 -5.53 -6.09 5.25
CA LYS A 94 -4.21 -5.52 5.55
C LYS A 94 -3.12 -6.57 5.76
N ILE A 95 -1.86 -6.15 5.61
CA ILE A 95 -0.67 -6.95 5.91
C ILE A 95 0.08 -6.27 7.06
N SER A 96 0.46 -7.01 8.09
CA SER A 96 1.14 -6.45 9.26
C SER A 96 2.00 -7.48 10.01
N GLY A 97 2.94 -6.99 10.81
CA GLY A 97 3.79 -7.85 11.65
C GLY A 97 4.91 -8.57 10.88
N LEU A 98 5.28 -8.09 9.69
CA LEU A 98 6.37 -8.65 8.92
C LEU A 98 7.70 -8.42 9.66
N LYS A 99 8.53 -9.46 9.70
CA LYS A 99 9.93 -9.31 10.10
C LYS A 99 10.70 -8.63 8.97
N SER A 100 11.88 -8.10 9.28
CA SER A 100 12.68 -7.35 8.30
C SER A 100 13.01 -8.17 7.04
N HIS A 101 13.37 -9.45 7.19
CA HIS A 101 13.61 -10.34 6.05
C HIS A 101 12.35 -10.55 5.20
N ASP A 102 11.22 -10.83 5.84
CA ASP A 102 9.95 -11.04 5.13
C ASP A 102 9.45 -9.76 4.45
N SER A 103 9.73 -8.60 5.06
CA SER A 103 9.46 -7.29 4.46
C SER A 103 10.30 -7.10 3.20
N HIS A 104 11.59 -7.45 3.24
CA HIS A 104 12.48 -7.41 2.08
C HIS A 104 11.97 -8.30 0.94
N VAL A 105 11.62 -9.56 1.23
CA VAL A 105 11.06 -10.48 0.24
C VAL A 105 9.76 -9.94 -0.36
N LEU A 106 8.85 -9.45 0.48
CA LEU A 106 7.61 -8.86 0.00
C LEU A 106 7.87 -7.62 -0.86
N PHE A 107 8.76 -6.73 -0.41
CA PHE A 107 9.00 -5.45 -1.06
C PHE A 107 9.71 -5.60 -2.40
N GLN A 108 10.76 -6.44 -2.49
CA GLN A 108 11.51 -6.62 -3.73
C GLN A 108 10.86 -7.60 -4.71
N ARG A 109 10.13 -8.62 -4.23
CA ARG A 109 9.65 -9.73 -5.09
C ARG A 109 8.15 -9.69 -5.33
N LEU A 110 7.37 -9.54 -4.27
CA LEU A 110 5.92 -9.71 -4.36
C LEU A 110 5.19 -8.42 -4.72
N LEU A 111 5.59 -7.30 -4.13
CA LEU A 111 4.91 -6.02 -4.31
C LEU A 111 4.94 -5.55 -5.78
N PRO A 112 6.08 -5.58 -6.51
CA PRO A 112 6.12 -5.15 -7.91
C PRO A 112 5.29 -6.02 -8.86
N ALA A 113 5.07 -7.29 -8.51
CA ALA A 113 4.20 -8.19 -9.27
C ALA A 113 2.73 -8.01 -8.88
N GLY A 114 2.46 -7.90 -7.58
CA GLY A 114 1.12 -7.90 -7.02
C GLY A 114 0.33 -6.62 -7.31
N ILE A 115 0.97 -5.47 -7.54
CA ILE A 115 0.28 -4.20 -7.84
C ILE A 115 -0.07 -4.01 -9.32
N ARG A 116 0.53 -4.82 -10.22
CA ARG A 116 0.37 -4.69 -11.69
C ARG A 116 -1.07 -4.76 -12.21
N PRO A 117 -1.99 -5.52 -11.60
CA PRO A 117 -3.36 -5.56 -12.09
C PRO A 117 -4.20 -4.34 -11.68
N TYR A 118 -3.73 -3.51 -10.75
CA TYR A 118 -4.60 -2.56 -10.03
C TYR A 118 -4.24 -1.09 -10.23
N LEU A 119 -2.96 -0.76 -10.42
CA LEU A 119 -2.52 0.63 -10.53
C LEU A 119 -2.33 1.06 -12.00
N LYS A 120 -2.24 2.35 -12.27
CA LYS A 120 -1.83 2.83 -13.60
C LYS A 120 -0.35 2.56 -13.83
N LYS A 121 0.05 2.33 -15.09
CA LYS A 121 1.41 1.94 -15.46
C LYS A 121 2.47 2.88 -14.89
N GLU A 122 2.23 4.19 -14.93
CA GLU A 122 3.17 5.20 -14.43
C GLU A 122 3.41 5.07 -12.91
N ILE A 123 2.36 4.75 -12.14
CA ILE A 123 2.45 4.55 -10.68
C ILE A 123 3.15 3.21 -10.39
N GLN A 124 2.86 2.18 -11.18
CA GLN A 124 3.48 0.87 -11.03
C GLN A 124 4.99 0.92 -11.24
N GLU A 125 5.44 1.61 -12.29
CA GLU A 125 6.85 1.76 -12.62
C GLU A 125 7.60 2.44 -11.48
N ILE A 126 7.07 3.57 -10.98
CA ILE A 126 7.68 4.30 -9.86
C ILE A 126 7.77 3.42 -8.60
N ILE A 127 6.70 2.70 -8.25
CA ILE A 127 6.73 1.81 -7.07
C ILE A 127 7.69 0.65 -7.30
N THR A 128 7.74 0.09 -8.51
CA THR A 128 8.64 -1.01 -8.87
C THR A 128 10.10 -0.58 -8.78
N GLU A 129 10.45 0.60 -9.29
CA GLU A 129 11.79 1.17 -9.17
C GLU A 129 12.16 1.41 -7.70
N LEU A 130 11.25 1.96 -6.91
CA LEU A 130 11.45 2.13 -5.47
C LEU A 130 11.70 0.78 -4.76
N CYS A 131 10.95 -0.25 -5.14
CA CYS A 131 11.11 -1.60 -4.61
C CYS A 131 12.44 -2.25 -4.98
N PHE A 132 13.00 -1.94 -6.15
CA PHE A 132 14.31 -2.47 -6.57
C PHE A 132 15.49 -1.65 -6.08
N PHE A 133 15.25 -0.39 -5.71
CA PHE A 133 16.27 0.48 -5.12
C PHE A 133 16.64 0.06 -3.69
N PHE A 134 15.65 -0.31 -2.88
CA PHE A 134 15.85 -0.80 -1.52
C PHE A 134 16.07 -2.31 -1.49
#